data_AF-A0A955ZQ19-F1
#
_entry.id   AF-A0A955ZQ19-F1
#
_cell.length_a   1.000
_cell.length_b   1.000
_cell.length_c   1.000
_cell.angle_alpha   90.00
_cell.angle_beta   90.00
_cell.angle_gamma   90.00
#
_symmetry.space_group_name_H-M   'P 1'
#
loop_
_entity.id
_entity.type
_entity.pdbx_description
1 polymer ?
#
loop_
_entity_poly.entity_id
_entity_poly.type
_entity_poly.pdbx_seq_one_letter_code
_entity_poly.pdbx_strand_id
1 'polypeptide(L)'
;MVSRSERTSFYNPKKVFISYRRNDASGYAGRLYDHLVEHLGDTGVFYDVNTIPPGENFETYIEEALADCFMCIVVIGRQWDSERLHSEHDFVRREIIAAFSREIRVVPMLFDGAKVPEAATLPSELAGLAQLQAYDFGSGRDFKQLVTQLIKVVELAKKEARQRHLTQLNKAMRDRALPPHHYPIWVLFLCGIMALSVVASGLWVPRQLESVKSLWVAEDALLQGQISKAINAFLNVLEKEPNSRQAKIGFAMALFQEGSTESTVRAINIIGNMTLSRQELERLNKTMPEKYQRLFSGRER
;
A
#
# COMPACT_ATOMS: atom_id res chain seq x y z
N MET A 1 -11.70 -1.16 -31.75
CA MET A 1 -10.31 -1.55 -32.07
C MET A 1 -9.43 -1.16 -30.90
N VAL A 2 -9.08 -2.11 -30.04
CA VAL A 2 -8.15 -1.91 -28.93
C VAL A 2 -6.75 -1.69 -29.50
N SER A 3 -6.07 -0.64 -29.05
CA SER A 3 -4.74 -0.26 -29.52
C SER A 3 -3.73 -1.40 -29.34
N ARG A 4 -2.78 -1.57 -30.29
CA ARG A 4 -1.69 -2.56 -30.19
C ARG A 4 -0.85 -2.40 -28.90
N SER A 5 -0.87 -1.20 -28.29
CA SER A 5 -0.22 -0.89 -27.01
C SER A 5 -0.99 -1.31 -25.75
N GLU A 6 -2.28 -1.63 -25.84
CA GLU A 6 -3.10 -2.10 -24.70
C GLU A 6 -3.04 -3.64 -24.56
N ARG A 7 -2.74 -4.36 -25.64
CA ARG A 7 -2.62 -5.83 -25.63
C ARG A 7 -1.44 -6.35 -24.79
N THR A 8 -0.43 -5.52 -24.55
CA THR A 8 0.74 -5.87 -23.73
C THR A 8 0.41 -5.98 -22.23
N SER A 9 -0.75 -5.49 -21.79
CA SER A 9 -1.20 -5.54 -20.39
C SER A 9 -1.78 -6.90 -19.96
N PHE A 10 -2.04 -7.83 -20.89
CA PHE A 10 -2.67 -9.11 -20.57
C PHE A 10 -1.89 -10.35 -21.05
N TYR A 11 -0.66 -10.17 -21.54
CA TYR A 11 0.21 -11.29 -21.92
C TYR A 11 0.45 -12.19 -20.72
N ASN A 12 -0.18 -13.36 -20.70
CA ASN A 12 0.05 -14.35 -19.66
C ASN A 12 0.72 -15.55 -20.33
N PRO A 13 2.05 -15.63 -20.30
CA PRO A 13 2.78 -16.70 -20.96
C PRO A 13 2.48 -18.03 -20.29
N LYS A 14 1.56 -18.80 -20.89
CA LYS A 14 1.00 -20.04 -20.32
C LYS A 14 1.18 -21.24 -21.22
N LYS A 15 1.55 -21.04 -22.48
CA LYS A 15 1.49 -22.08 -23.49
C LYS A 15 2.87 -22.60 -23.89
N VAL A 16 2.90 -23.85 -24.32
CA VAL A 16 4.05 -24.48 -24.97
C VAL A 16 3.73 -24.65 -26.44
N PHE A 17 4.64 -24.24 -27.31
CA PHE A 17 4.53 -24.45 -28.74
C PHE A 17 5.37 -25.66 -29.16
N ILE A 18 4.84 -26.54 -30.01
CA ILE A 18 5.57 -27.70 -30.54
C ILE A 18 5.81 -27.51 -32.04
N SER A 19 7.05 -27.18 -32.40
CA SER A 19 7.56 -27.12 -33.77
C SER A 19 8.07 -28.50 -34.18
N TYR A 20 7.60 -29.06 -35.28
CA TYR A 20 8.07 -30.35 -35.78
C TYR A 20 7.93 -30.47 -37.31
N ARG A 21 8.72 -31.36 -37.92
CA ARG A 21 8.59 -31.69 -39.34
C ARG A 21 7.73 -32.95 -39.49
N ARG A 22 6.60 -32.85 -40.20
CA ARG A 22 5.62 -33.95 -40.38
C ARG A 22 6.22 -35.22 -40.97
N ASN A 23 7.14 -35.08 -41.93
CA ASN A 23 7.79 -36.19 -42.62
C ASN A 23 8.95 -36.82 -41.83
N ASP A 24 9.21 -36.39 -40.60
CA ASP A 24 10.33 -36.85 -39.79
C ASP A 24 9.86 -37.50 -38.48
N ALA A 25 9.33 -36.69 -37.54
CA ALA A 25 9.06 -37.13 -36.16
C ALA A 25 7.61 -36.87 -35.69
N SER A 26 6.63 -36.91 -36.61
CA SER A 26 5.22 -36.63 -36.31
C SER A 26 4.63 -37.50 -35.19
N GLY A 27 4.96 -38.79 -35.16
CA GLY A 27 4.51 -39.70 -34.11
C GLY A 27 5.04 -39.35 -32.71
N TYR A 28 6.28 -38.85 -32.60
CA TYR A 28 6.82 -38.38 -31.33
C TYR A 28 6.22 -37.05 -30.91
N ALA A 29 6.05 -36.13 -31.85
CA ALA A 29 5.42 -34.83 -31.60
C ALA A 29 3.97 -34.99 -31.11
N GLY A 30 3.20 -35.93 -31.69
CA GLY A 30 1.84 -36.25 -31.25
C GLY A 30 1.80 -36.80 -29.82
N ARG A 31 2.63 -37.81 -29.50
CA ARG A 31 2.69 -38.34 -28.12
C ARG A 31 3.13 -37.29 -27.10
N LEU A 32 4.05 -36.42 -27.50
CA LEU A 32 4.50 -35.31 -26.65
C LEU A 32 3.36 -34.33 -26.39
N TYR A 33 2.59 -33.99 -27.43
CA TYR A 33 1.39 -33.17 -27.31
C TYR A 33 0.39 -33.78 -26.32
N ASP A 34 0.04 -35.07 -26.48
CA ASP A 34 -0.92 -35.76 -25.61
C ASP A 34 -0.53 -35.63 -24.13
N HIS A 35 0.73 -35.93 -23.80
CA HIS A 35 1.21 -35.83 -22.42
C HIS A 35 1.30 -34.39 -21.90
N LEU A 36 1.68 -33.43 -22.75
CA LEU A 36 1.71 -32.03 -22.33
C LEU A 36 0.29 -31.49 -22.09
N VAL A 37 -0.69 -31.90 -22.90
CA VAL A 37 -2.11 -31.55 -22.72
C VAL A 37 -2.67 -32.16 -21.44
N GLU A 38 -2.32 -33.41 -21.10
CA GLU A 38 -2.71 -34.02 -19.81
C GLU A 38 -2.30 -33.16 -18.60
N HIS A 39 -1.19 -32.41 -18.70
CA HIS A 39 -0.63 -31.62 -17.59
C HIS A 39 -0.95 -30.13 -17.66
N LEU A 40 -0.95 -29.54 -18.87
CA LEU A 40 -1.14 -28.10 -19.09
C LEU A 40 -2.60 -27.75 -19.46
N GLY A 41 -3.42 -28.75 -19.77
CA GLY A 41 -4.74 -28.60 -20.36
C GLY A 41 -4.68 -28.34 -21.87
N ASP A 42 -5.81 -28.52 -22.54
CA ASP A 42 -5.95 -28.43 -24.00
C ASP A 42 -5.54 -27.05 -24.55
N THR A 43 -5.87 -25.98 -23.81
CA THR A 43 -5.47 -24.61 -24.18
C THR A 43 -4.00 -24.28 -23.86
N GLY A 44 -3.28 -25.19 -23.21
CA GLY A 44 -1.92 -25.00 -22.70
C GLY A 44 -0.83 -25.39 -23.70
N VAL A 45 -1.18 -26.00 -24.83
CA VAL A 45 -0.23 -26.47 -25.84
C VAL A 45 -0.71 -26.05 -27.23
N PHE A 46 0.16 -25.41 -27.99
CA PHE A 46 -0.04 -25.20 -29.41
C PHE A 46 0.72 -26.27 -30.19
N TYR A 47 -0.03 -27.00 -31.01
CA TYR A 47 0.44 -28.10 -31.83
C TYR A 47 -0.17 -27.97 -33.22
N ASP A 48 0.61 -28.36 -34.24
CA ASP A 48 0.20 -28.43 -35.64
C ASP A 48 -0.33 -27.12 -36.25
N VAL A 49 0.58 -26.19 -36.54
CA VAL A 49 0.29 -24.91 -37.18
C VAL A 49 -0.08 -25.03 -38.65
N ASN A 50 -0.12 -26.23 -39.23
CA ASN A 50 -0.57 -26.42 -40.61
C ASN A 50 -2.09 -26.54 -40.73
N THR A 51 -2.82 -26.54 -39.62
CA THR A 51 -4.29 -26.38 -39.62
C THR A 51 -4.64 -24.89 -39.57
N ILE A 52 -4.05 -24.10 -40.47
CA ILE A 52 -4.43 -22.70 -40.63
C ILE A 52 -5.82 -22.67 -41.27
N PRO A 53 -6.80 -21.97 -40.67
CA PRO A 53 -8.10 -21.81 -41.28
C PRO A 53 -7.97 -21.24 -42.70
N PRO A 54 -8.72 -21.77 -43.70
CA PRO A 54 -8.67 -21.24 -45.06
C PRO A 54 -8.92 -19.72 -45.08
N GLY A 55 -8.01 -18.97 -45.73
CA GLY A 55 -8.10 -17.51 -45.86
C GLY A 55 -7.33 -16.71 -44.80
N GLU A 56 -6.78 -17.34 -43.77
CA GLU A 56 -5.93 -16.67 -42.78
C GLU A 56 -4.51 -16.40 -43.31
N ASN A 57 -3.91 -15.29 -42.88
CA ASN A 57 -2.52 -15.00 -43.19
C ASN A 57 -1.61 -15.87 -42.32
N PHE A 58 -0.81 -16.72 -42.99
CA PHE A 58 0.09 -17.67 -42.33
C PHE A 58 1.12 -16.99 -41.41
N GLU A 59 1.68 -15.83 -41.79
CA GLU A 59 2.57 -15.05 -40.91
C GLU A 59 1.86 -14.63 -39.63
N THR A 60 0.71 -13.97 -39.78
CA THR A 60 -0.06 -13.47 -38.64
C THR A 60 -0.49 -14.61 -37.71
N TYR A 61 -0.89 -15.76 -38.25
CA TYR A 61 -1.30 -16.90 -37.44
C TYR A 61 -0.16 -17.49 -36.59
N ILE A 62 1.04 -17.66 -37.15
CA ILE A 62 2.22 -18.07 -36.37
C ILE A 62 2.50 -17.06 -35.26
N GLU A 63 2.48 -15.77 -35.60
CA GLU A 63 2.75 -14.71 -34.64
C GLU A 63 1.78 -14.75 -33.46
N GLU A 64 0.50 -15.01 -33.73
CA GLU A 64 -0.55 -15.14 -32.72
C GLU A 64 -0.43 -16.44 -31.92
N ALA A 65 -0.11 -17.57 -32.56
CA ALA A 65 0.10 -18.84 -31.87
C ALA A 65 1.29 -18.77 -30.89
N LEU A 66 2.36 -18.08 -31.27
CA LEU A 66 3.52 -17.85 -30.40
C LEU A 66 3.29 -16.72 -29.38
N ALA A 67 2.27 -15.88 -29.55
CA ALA A 67 2.08 -14.67 -28.74
C ALA A 67 1.87 -14.94 -27.25
N ASP A 68 1.39 -16.13 -26.85
CA ASP A 68 1.15 -16.53 -25.45
C ASP A 68 2.09 -17.66 -24.96
N CYS A 69 3.13 -17.97 -25.75
CA CYS A 69 4.02 -19.09 -25.50
C CYS A 69 5.22 -18.68 -24.64
N PHE A 70 5.53 -19.45 -23.59
CA PHE A 70 6.76 -19.27 -22.81
C PHE A 70 7.90 -20.17 -23.27
N MET A 71 7.56 -21.24 -23.98
CA MET A 71 8.50 -22.25 -24.45
C MET A 71 8.12 -22.72 -25.85
N CYS A 72 9.13 -22.92 -26.69
CA CYS A 72 9.02 -23.53 -28.00
C CYS A 72 9.86 -24.81 -28.01
N ILE A 73 9.22 -25.96 -28.17
CA ILE A 73 9.87 -27.25 -28.29
C ILE A 73 10.08 -27.53 -29.77
N VAL A 74 11.32 -27.79 -30.17
CA VAL A 74 11.66 -28.16 -31.55
C VAL A 74 11.96 -29.65 -31.58
N VAL A 75 11.04 -30.43 -32.15
CA VAL A 75 11.18 -31.88 -32.29
C VAL A 75 12.02 -32.19 -33.51
N ILE A 76 13.16 -32.84 -33.29
CA ILE A 76 14.16 -33.19 -34.29
C ILE A 76 14.33 -34.71 -34.30
N GLY A 77 13.87 -35.36 -35.36
CA GLY A 77 14.11 -36.77 -35.63
C GLY A 77 15.25 -37.00 -36.61
N ARG A 78 15.50 -38.28 -36.92
CA ARG A 78 16.62 -38.71 -37.75
C ARG A 78 16.54 -38.19 -39.19
N GLN A 79 15.35 -37.92 -39.70
CA GLN A 79 15.10 -37.43 -41.06
C GLN A 79 14.90 -35.90 -41.07
N TRP A 80 15.32 -35.19 -40.02
CA TRP A 80 15.18 -33.75 -39.95
C TRP A 80 16.06 -33.07 -40.99
N ASP A 81 15.41 -32.55 -42.03
CA ASP A 81 16.06 -31.86 -43.14
C ASP A 81 16.45 -30.44 -42.74
N SER A 82 17.74 -30.24 -42.47
CA SER A 82 18.36 -28.95 -42.13
C SER A 82 18.57 -28.07 -43.36
N GLU A 83 18.78 -28.65 -44.54
CA GLU A 83 18.97 -27.89 -45.79
C GLU A 83 17.73 -27.09 -46.14
N ARG A 84 16.54 -27.67 -45.91
CA ARG A 84 15.27 -26.96 -46.08
C ARG A 84 15.13 -25.71 -45.23
N LEU A 85 15.85 -25.58 -44.11
CA LEU A 85 15.81 -24.38 -43.28
C LEU A 85 16.38 -23.14 -44.00
N HIS A 86 17.15 -23.32 -45.08
CA HIS A 86 17.59 -22.20 -45.94
C HIS A 86 16.47 -21.63 -46.80
N SER A 87 15.36 -22.37 -46.98
CA SER A 87 14.19 -21.84 -47.67
C SER A 87 13.43 -20.87 -46.76
N GLU A 88 13.24 -19.63 -47.20
CA GLU A 88 12.44 -18.63 -46.49
C GLU A 88 10.97 -19.07 -46.30
N HIS A 89 10.48 -19.99 -47.13
CA HIS A 89 9.13 -20.53 -47.07
C HIS A 89 9.00 -21.75 -46.15
N ASP A 90 10.09 -22.24 -45.54
CA ASP A 90 10.01 -23.35 -44.61
C ASP A 90 9.35 -22.91 -43.29
N PHE A 91 8.30 -23.63 -42.90
CA PHE A 91 7.50 -23.28 -41.73
C PHE A 91 8.29 -23.45 -40.42
N VAL A 92 9.07 -24.52 -40.30
CA VAL A 92 9.91 -24.77 -39.10
C VAL A 92 10.93 -23.65 -38.95
N ARG A 93 11.56 -23.21 -40.05
CA ARG A 93 12.45 -22.03 -40.03
C ARG A 93 11.75 -20.82 -39.44
N ARG A 94 10.57 -20.48 -39.96
CA ARG A 94 9.81 -19.30 -39.57
C ARG A 94 9.33 -19.35 -38.12
N GLU A 95 8.87 -20.50 -37.66
CA GLU A 95 8.45 -20.73 -36.27
C GLU A 95 9.62 -20.52 -35.29
N ILE A 96 10.80 -21.09 -35.59
CA ILE A 96 11.97 -20.96 -34.72
C ILE A 96 12.48 -19.52 -34.69
N ILE A 97 12.54 -18.83 -35.84
CA ILE A 97 12.91 -17.41 -35.89
C ILE A 97 11.92 -16.57 -35.09
N ALA A 98 10.62 -16.78 -35.28
CA ALA A 98 9.58 -16.05 -34.55
C ALA A 98 9.66 -16.29 -33.04
N ALA A 99 10.04 -17.50 -32.60
CA ALA A 99 10.30 -17.82 -31.21
C ALA A 99 11.54 -17.10 -30.66
N PHE A 100 12.64 -17.09 -31.41
CA PHE A 100 13.85 -16.34 -31.02
C PHE A 100 13.60 -14.84 -30.91
N SER A 101 12.91 -14.23 -31.88
CA SER A 101 12.59 -12.80 -31.87
C SER A 101 11.70 -12.38 -30.70
N ARG A 102 10.97 -13.32 -30.10
CA ARG A 102 10.09 -13.09 -28.94
C ARG A 102 10.73 -13.50 -27.61
N GLU A 103 12.00 -13.87 -27.62
CA GLU A 103 12.73 -14.38 -26.45
C GLU A 103 12.02 -15.56 -25.77
N ILE A 104 11.29 -16.35 -26.57
CA ILE A 104 10.65 -17.58 -26.12
C ILE A 104 11.75 -18.62 -25.90
N ARG A 105 11.67 -19.38 -24.80
CA ARG A 105 12.66 -20.41 -24.50
C ARG A 105 12.55 -21.55 -25.52
N VAL A 106 13.51 -21.63 -26.44
CA VAL A 106 13.59 -22.72 -27.41
C VAL A 106 14.28 -23.94 -26.78
N VAL A 107 13.72 -25.14 -26.95
CA VAL A 107 14.26 -26.40 -26.44
C VAL A 107 14.29 -27.43 -27.59
N PRO A 108 15.47 -27.75 -28.14
CA PRO A 108 15.60 -28.85 -29.09
C PRO A 108 15.36 -30.18 -28.39
N MET A 109 14.56 -31.06 -28.99
CA MET A 109 14.34 -32.42 -28.53
C MET A 109 14.74 -33.41 -29.61
N LEU A 110 15.66 -34.30 -29.27
CA LEU A 110 16.27 -35.23 -30.21
C LEU A 110 15.61 -36.60 -30.08
N PHE A 111 15.26 -37.21 -31.21
CA PHE A 111 14.65 -38.53 -31.28
C PHE A 111 15.42 -39.42 -32.27
N ASP A 112 15.43 -40.73 -32.01
CA ASP A 112 16.02 -41.76 -32.86
C ASP A 112 17.50 -41.50 -33.23
N GLY A 113 18.27 -40.97 -32.27
CA GLY A 113 19.69 -40.67 -32.45
C GLY A 113 19.97 -39.46 -33.32
N ALA A 114 18.96 -38.60 -33.54
CA ALA A 114 19.14 -37.32 -34.19
C ALA A 114 20.15 -36.43 -33.44
N LYS A 115 20.71 -35.47 -34.16
CA LYS A 115 21.62 -34.46 -33.62
C LYS A 115 21.12 -33.08 -34.00
N VAL A 116 21.40 -32.09 -33.16
CA VAL A 116 21.24 -30.70 -33.57
C VAL A 116 22.24 -30.42 -34.70
N PRO A 117 21.82 -29.84 -35.84
CA PRO A 117 22.72 -29.44 -36.91
C PRO A 117 23.77 -28.46 -36.42
N GLU A 118 24.94 -28.50 -37.05
CA GLU A 118 26.02 -27.59 -36.72
C GLU A 118 25.66 -26.16 -37.14
N ALA A 119 26.12 -25.17 -36.36
CA ALA A 119 25.82 -23.76 -36.62
C ALA A 119 26.19 -23.32 -38.05
N ALA A 120 27.25 -23.89 -38.63
CA ALA A 120 27.70 -23.60 -40.00
C ALA A 120 26.77 -24.13 -41.09
N THR A 121 25.93 -25.13 -40.79
CA THR A 121 24.97 -25.73 -41.72
C THR A 121 23.60 -25.07 -41.66
N LEU A 122 23.37 -24.21 -40.66
CA LEU A 122 22.13 -23.49 -40.46
C LEU A 122 22.19 -22.09 -41.10
N PRO A 123 21.04 -21.53 -41.49
CA PRO A 123 20.94 -20.09 -41.77
C PRO A 123 21.42 -19.27 -40.58
N SER A 124 21.98 -18.08 -40.84
CA SER A 124 22.60 -17.25 -39.81
C SER A 124 21.62 -16.87 -38.68
N GLU A 125 20.33 -16.68 -38.99
CA GLU A 125 19.28 -16.37 -38.02
C GLU A 125 18.93 -17.57 -37.11
N LEU A 126 19.26 -18.78 -37.53
CA LEU A 126 19.02 -20.03 -36.80
C LEU A 126 20.27 -20.60 -36.15
N ALA A 127 21.45 -20.02 -36.38
CA ALA A 127 22.71 -20.49 -35.80
C ALA A 127 22.66 -20.63 -34.26
N GLY A 128 21.83 -19.83 -33.59
CA GLY A 128 21.59 -19.93 -32.15
C GLY A 128 21.01 -21.29 -31.71
N LEU A 129 20.27 -22.00 -32.57
CA LEU A 129 19.71 -23.32 -32.27
C LEU A 129 20.81 -24.34 -31.91
N ALA A 130 21.94 -24.29 -32.61
CA ALA A 130 23.09 -25.17 -32.38
C ALA A 130 23.79 -24.93 -31.03
N GLN A 131 23.54 -23.78 -30.38
CA GLN A 131 24.12 -23.43 -29.08
C GLN A 131 23.22 -23.82 -27.91
N LEU A 132 22.01 -24.31 -28.17
CA LEU A 132 21.06 -24.67 -27.13
C LEU A 132 21.33 -26.08 -26.59
N GLN A 133 21.09 -26.25 -25.29
CA GLN A 133 21.08 -27.57 -24.67
C GLN A 133 19.88 -28.37 -25.21
N ALA A 134 20.17 -29.44 -25.92
CA ALA A 134 19.17 -30.36 -26.43
C ALA A 134 18.79 -31.40 -25.39
N TYR A 135 17.52 -31.82 -25.42
CA TYR A 135 17.01 -32.90 -24.59
C TYR A 135 16.86 -34.16 -25.44
N ASP A 136 17.72 -35.15 -25.20
CA ASP A 136 17.79 -36.38 -26.02
C ASP A 136 16.88 -37.48 -25.47
N PHE A 137 15.93 -37.93 -26.29
CA PHE A 137 15.02 -39.04 -26.01
C PHE A 137 15.55 -40.41 -26.50
N GLY A 138 16.70 -40.43 -27.18
CA GLY A 138 17.32 -41.63 -27.71
C GLY A 138 16.37 -42.44 -28.60
N SER A 139 16.36 -43.76 -28.41
CA SER A 139 15.49 -44.70 -29.15
C SER A 139 14.01 -44.69 -28.75
N GLY A 140 13.59 -43.80 -27.83
CA GLY A 140 12.21 -43.72 -27.37
C GLY A 140 11.76 -44.82 -26.38
N ARG A 141 12.65 -45.75 -25.97
CA ARG A 141 12.32 -46.81 -24.99
C ARG A 141 11.90 -46.25 -23.62
N ASP A 142 12.53 -45.17 -23.17
CA ASP A 142 12.28 -44.55 -21.86
C ASP A 142 11.39 -43.28 -21.97
N PHE A 143 10.62 -43.16 -23.06
CA PHE A 143 9.87 -41.96 -23.41
C PHE A 143 9.02 -41.42 -22.25
N LYS A 144 8.25 -42.27 -21.57
CA LYS A 144 7.38 -41.85 -20.46
C LYS A 144 8.17 -41.22 -19.29
N GLN A 145 9.31 -41.81 -18.93
CA GLN A 145 10.15 -41.29 -17.85
C GLN A 145 10.75 -39.93 -18.22
N LEU A 146 11.25 -39.82 -19.45
CA LEU A 146 11.83 -38.59 -19.98
C LEU A 146 10.81 -37.47 -20.13
N VAL A 147 9.59 -37.78 -20.61
CA VAL A 147 8.48 -36.82 -20.64
C VAL A 147 8.11 -36.35 -19.22
N THR A 148 8.11 -37.24 -18.23
CA THR A 148 7.85 -36.86 -16.83
C THR A 148 8.90 -35.87 -16.31
N GLN A 149 10.17 -36.04 -16.68
CA GLN A 149 11.21 -35.08 -16.34
C GLN A 149 11.04 -33.75 -17.10
N LEU A 150 10.69 -33.83 -18.38
CA LEU A 150 10.38 -32.66 -19.20
C LEU A 150 9.25 -31.83 -18.60
N ILE A 151 8.17 -32.46 -18.13
CA ILE A 151 7.04 -31.75 -17.50
C ILE A 151 7.53 -30.90 -16.30
N LYS A 152 8.49 -31.39 -15.52
CA LYS A 152 9.09 -30.60 -14.43
C LYS A 152 9.83 -29.37 -14.96
N VAL A 153 10.58 -29.52 -16.06
CA VAL A 153 11.28 -28.40 -16.73
C VAL A 153 10.28 -27.39 -17.28
N VAL A 154 9.19 -27.86 -17.89
CA VAL A 154 8.11 -27.02 -18.43
C VAL A 154 7.44 -26.21 -17.31
N GLU A 155 7.10 -26.85 -16.19
CA GLU A 155 6.47 -26.17 -15.04
C GLU A 155 7.40 -25.14 -14.39
N LEU A 156 8.70 -25.43 -14.28
CA LEU A 156 9.69 -24.47 -13.82
C LEU A 156 9.78 -23.27 -14.78
N ALA A 157 9.90 -23.52 -16.09
CA ALA A 157 9.98 -22.47 -17.10
C ALA A 157 8.71 -21.60 -17.14
N LYS A 158 7.53 -22.19 -16.92
CA LYS A 158 6.25 -21.49 -16.79
C LYS A 158 6.24 -20.55 -15.60
N LYS A 159 6.72 -21.00 -14.43
CA LYS A 159 6.86 -20.16 -13.23
C LYS A 159 7.82 -19.00 -13.47
N GLU A 160 8.98 -19.25 -14.07
CA GLU A 160 9.97 -18.23 -14.43
C GLU A 160 9.39 -17.19 -15.40
N ALA A 161 8.69 -17.62 -16.44
CA ALA A 161 8.06 -16.73 -17.41
C ALA A 161 6.98 -15.85 -16.76
N ARG A 162 6.13 -16.44 -15.91
CA ARG A 162 5.13 -15.69 -15.13
C ARG A 162 5.78 -14.66 -14.22
N GLN A 163 6.87 -15.01 -13.53
CA GLN A 163 7.58 -14.10 -12.63
C GLN A 163 8.24 -12.95 -13.39
N ARG A 164 8.87 -13.22 -14.54
CA ARG A 164 9.39 -12.18 -15.43
C ARG A 164 8.29 -11.22 -15.88
N HIS A 165 7.14 -11.75 -16.32
CA HIS A 165 6.01 -10.92 -16.73
C HIS A 165 5.47 -10.04 -15.60
N LEU A 166 5.24 -10.62 -14.40
CA LEU A 166 4.79 -9.85 -13.24
C LEU A 166 5.78 -8.75 -12.82
N THR A 167 7.09 -9.02 -12.98
CA THR A 167 8.13 -8.05 -12.66
C THR A 167 8.11 -6.88 -13.63
N GLN A 168 7.96 -7.15 -14.93
CA GLN A 168 7.79 -6.12 -15.96
C GLN A 168 6.50 -5.33 -15.77
N LEU A 169 5.38 -6.01 -15.45
CA LEU A 169 4.09 -5.39 -15.18
C LEU A 169 4.19 -4.45 -13.96
N ASN A 170 4.80 -4.90 -12.87
CA ASN A 170 4.99 -4.10 -11.67
C ASN A 170 5.87 -2.87 -11.95
N LYS A 171 6.96 -3.04 -12.71
CA LYS A 171 7.80 -1.91 -13.15
C LYS A 171 6.98 -0.91 -13.96
N ALA A 172 6.24 -1.37 -14.97
CA ALA A 172 5.41 -0.51 -15.81
C ALA A 172 4.29 0.19 -15.01
N MET A 173 3.67 -0.50 -14.05
CA MET A 173 2.68 0.10 -13.15
C MET A 173 3.32 1.14 -12.23
N ARG A 174 4.54 0.88 -11.73
CA ARG A 174 5.29 1.85 -10.91
C ARG A 174 5.66 3.09 -11.70
N ASP A 175 6.06 2.93 -12.96
CA ASP A 175 6.39 4.04 -13.87
C ASP A 175 5.13 4.85 -14.25
N ARG A 176 3.95 4.21 -14.27
CA ARG A 176 2.65 4.86 -14.51
C ARG A 176 1.97 5.37 -13.25
N ALA A 177 2.41 4.96 -12.07
CA ALA A 177 1.81 5.38 -10.81
C ALA A 177 2.03 6.89 -10.67
N LEU A 178 0.95 7.62 -10.39
CA LEU A 178 1.06 9.02 -10.03
C LEU A 178 2.01 9.13 -8.83
N PRO A 179 3.00 10.05 -8.85
CA PRO A 179 3.88 10.23 -7.72
C PRO A 179 3.03 10.48 -6.46
N PRO A 180 3.42 9.93 -5.30
CA PRO A 180 2.68 10.14 -4.07
C PRO A 180 2.48 11.63 -3.85
N HIS A 181 1.25 12.04 -3.54
CA HIS A 181 0.93 13.44 -3.34
C HIS A 181 1.74 13.97 -2.14
N HIS A 182 2.78 14.75 -2.42
CA HIS A 182 3.57 15.40 -1.37
C HIS A 182 2.78 16.60 -0.86
N TYR A 183 2.31 16.53 0.38
CA TYR A 183 1.78 17.71 1.04
C TYR A 183 2.90 18.74 1.17
N PRO A 184 2.64 20.01 0.85
CA PRO A 184 3.64 21.04 1.02
C PRO A 184 3.94 21.19 2.52
N ILE A 185 5.21 21.44 2.85
CA ILE A 185 5.78 21.36 4.21
C ILE A 185 4.95 22.14 5.25
N TRP A 186 4.37 23.28 4.87
CA TRP A 186 3.53 24.11 5.75
C TRP A 186 2.25 23.40 6.24
N VAL A 187 1.67 22.49 5.46
CA VAL A 187 0.49 21.71 5.87
C VAL A 187 0.86 20.73 6.99
N LEU A 188 2.02 20.08 6.89
CA LEU A 188 2.52 19.18 7.94
C LEU A 188 2.82 19.95 9.23
N PHE A 189 3.40 21.15 9.13
CA PHE A 189 3.59 22.04 10.29
C PHE A 189 2.26 22.45 10.92
N LEU A 190 1.26 22.80 10.11
CA LEU A 190 -0.09 23.15 10.60
C LEU A 190 -0.72 21.99 11.37
N CYS A 191 -0.68 20.77 10.83
CA CYS A 191 -1.16 19.58 11.52
C CYS A 191 -0.40 19.32 12.84
N GLY A 192 0.91 19.49 12.84
CA GLY A 192 1.74 19.36 14.04
C GLY A 192 1.40 20.39 15.13
N ILE A 193 1.23 21.66 14.75
CA ILE A 193 0.83 22.74 15.66
C ILE A 193 -0.56 22.46 16.24
N MET A 194 -1.51 22.03 15.41
CA MET A 194 -2.87 21.69 15.86
C MET A 194 -2.86 20.53 16.85
N ALA A 195 -2.10 19.47 16.58
CA ALA A 195 -1.94 18.36 17.53
C ALA A 195 -1.32 18.82 18.86
N LEU A 196 -0.28 19.67 18.81
CA LEU A 196 0.37 20.22 20.00
C LEU A 196 -0.60 21.08 20.83
N SER A 197 -1.44 21.89 20.17
CA SER A 197 -2.45 22.72 20.82
C SER A 197 -3.48 21.89 21.58
N VAL A 198 -3.96 20.79 21.00
CA VAL A 198 -4.90 19.86 21.65
C VAL A 198 -4.27 19.24 22.90
N VAL A 199 -3.02 18.78 22.81
CA VAL A 199 -2.30 18.22 23.96
C VAL A 199 -2.10 19.26 25.06
N ALA A 200 -1.66 20.47 24.70
CA ALA A 200 -1.46 21.56 25.65
C ALA A 200 -2.77 21.95 26.35
N SER A 201 -3.88 22.02 25.61
CA SER A 201 -5.21 22.30 26.17
C SER A 201 -5.64 21.21 27.16
N GLY A 202 -5.46 19.93 26.79
CA GLY A 202 -5.76 18.79 27.67
C GLY A 202 -4.99 18.79 28.98
N LEU A 203 -3.73 19.25 28.98
CA LEU A 203 -2.91 19.40 30.18
C LEU A 203 -3.30 20.59 31.06
N TRP A 204 -3.99 21.60 30.51
CA TRP A 204 -4.39 22.81 31.23
C TRP A 204 -5.71 22.66 32.01
N VAL A 205 -6.66 21.89 31.47
CA VAL A 205 -7.99 21.65 32.07
C VAL A 205 -7.95 21.14 33.53
N PRO A 206 -7.08 20.19 33.92
CA PRO A 206 -7.05 19.68 35.29
C PRO A 206 -6.75 20.77 36.34
N ARG A 207 -5.91 21.76 36.02
CA ARG A 207 -5.53 22.83 36.96
C ARG A 207 -6.69 23.76 37.28
N GLN A 208 -7.50 24.11 36.28
CA GLN A 208 -8.69 24.96 36.47
C GLN A 208 -9.72 24.28 37.37
N LEU A 209 -9.88 22.96 37.24
CA LEU A 209 -10.81 22.20 38.08
C LEU A 209 -10.40 22.17 39.55
N GLU A 210 -9.10 22.16 39.86
CA GLU A 210 -8.62 22.21 41.24
C GLU A 210 -8.95 23.56 41.91
N SER A 211 -8.75 24.68 41.21
CA SER A 211 -9.06 26.03 41.72
C SER A 211 -10.57 26.23 41.95
N VAL A 212 -11.41 25.61 41.11
CA VAL A 212 -12.87 25.61 41.34
C VAL A 212 -13.19 24.81 42.60
N LYS A 213 -12.68 23.58 42.73
CA LYS A 213 -12.94 22.75 43.93
C LYS A 213 -12.55 23.45 45.23
N SER A 214 -11.38 24.10 45.28
CA SER A 214 -10.95 24.82 46.47
C SER A 214 -11.84 26.03 46.80
N LEU A 215 -12.39 26.70 45.79
CA LEU A 215 -13.35 27.79 45.98
C LEU A 215 -14.66 27.31 46.60
N TRP A 216 -15.21 26.18 46.13
CA TRP A 216 -16.42 25.58 46.71
C TRP A 216 -16.22 25.22 48.18
N VAL A 217 -15.07 24.65 48.54
CA VAL A 217 -14.72 24.33 49.93
C VAL A 217 -14.66 25.59 50.80
N ALA A 218 -14.14 26.69 50.26
CA ALA A 218 -14.09 27.97 50.97
C ALA A 218 -15.48 28.58 51.18
N GLU A 219 -16.35 28.53 50.17
CA GLU A 219 -17.75 29.00 50.27
C GLU A 219 -18.57 28.14 51.24
N ASP A 220 -18.41 26.81 51.22
CA ASP A 220 -19.09 25.91 52.17
C ASP A 220 -18.67 26.19 53.63
N ALA A 221 -17.38 26.40 53.88
CA ALA A 221 -16.89 26.77 55.20
C ALA A 221 -17.48 28.10 55.70
N LEU A 222 -17.68 29.07 54.81
CA LEU A 222 -18.31 30.35 55.12
C LEU A 222 -19.79 30.17 55.48
N LEU A 223 -20.53 29.37 54.71
CA LEU A 223 -21.94 29.07 54.95
C LEU A 223 -22.16 28.33 56.27
N GLN A 224 -21.24 27.45 56.65
CA GLN A 224 -21.27 26.72 57.93
C GLN A 224 -20.82 27.58 59.13
N GLY A 225 -20.46 28.85 58.92
CA GLY A 225 -20.01 29.76 59.98
C GLY A 225 -18.59 29.48 60.50
N GLN A 226 -17.80 28.65 59.81
CA GLN A 226 -16.43 28.32 60.20
C GLN A 226 -15.44 29.37 59.69
N ILE A 227 -15.50 30.59 60.24
CA ILE A 227 -14.87 31.79 59.68
C ILE A 227 -13.36 31.67 59.49
N SER A 228 -12.62 31.20 60.50
CA SER A 228 -11.16 31.06 60.39
C SER A 228 -10.74 30.06 59.29
N LYS A 229 -11.55 29.00 59.06
CA LYS A 229 -11.30 28.05 57.97
C LYS A 229 -11.65 28.66 56.62
N ALA A 230 -12.75 29.42 56.53
CA ALA A 230 -13.14 30.11 55.32
C ALA A 230 -12.08 31.13 54.87
N ILE A 231 -11.56 31.96 55.80
CA ILE A 231 -10.50 32.93 55.55
C ILE A 231 -9.25 32.25 54.98
N ASN A 232 -8.77 31.18 55.62
CA ASN A 232 -7.59 30.44 55.15
C ASN A 232 -7.82 29.75 53.80
N ALA A 233 -9.02 29.19 53.57
CA ALA A 233 -9.37 28.55 52.31
C ALA A 233 -9.44 29.57 51.16
N PHE A 234 -10.06 30.73 51.37
CA PHE A 234 -10.08 31.81 50.37
C PHE A 234 -8.71 32.42 50.12
N LEU A 235 -7.85 32.56 51.13
CA LEU A 235 -6.47 33.00 50.95
C LEU A 235 -5.69 32.05 50.04
N ASN A 236 -5.79 30.73 50.26
CA ASN A 236 -5.15 29.74 49.41
C ASN A 236 -5.68 29.79 47.96
N VAL A 237 -6.97 30.03 47.77
CA VAL A 237 -7.54 30.25 46.43
C VAL A 237 -6.96 31.51 45.78
N LEU A 238 -6.84 32.61 46.52
CA LEU A 238 -6.31 33.89 46.01
C LEU A 238 -4.79 33.86 45.77
N GLU A 239 -4.03 33.02 46.47
CA GLU A 239 -2.61 32.78 46.18
C GLU A 239 -2.43 32.12 44.81
N LYS A 240 -3.33 31.20 44.44
CA LYS A 240 -3.30 30.51 43.14
C LYS A 240 -3.95 31.31 42.03
N GLU A 241 -5.06 31.99 42.31
CA GLU A 241 -5.86 32.76 41.37
C GLU A 241 -6.11 34.19 41.89
N PRO A 242 -5.10 35.10 41.87
CA PRO A 242 -5.19 36.44 42.45
C PRO A 242 -6.26 37.34 41.82
N ASN A 243 -6.73 36.97 40.63
CA ASN A 243 -7.74 37.72 39.88
C ASN A 243 -9.16 37.15 40.03
N SER A 244 -9.35 36.10 40.83
CA SER A 244 -10.69 35.52 41.04
C SER A 244 -11.62 36.49 41.76
N ARG A 245 -12.61 36.99 41.03
CA ARG A 245 -13.62 37.93 41.55
C ARG A 245 -14.46 37.31 42.66
N GLN A 246 -14.89 36.05 42.47
CA GLN A 246 -15.69 35.32 43.45
C GLN A 246 -14.91 35.06 44.74
N ALA A 247 -13.62 34.70 44.63
CA ALA A 247 -12.77 34.49 45.81
C ALA A 247 -12.55 35.80 46.59
N LYS A 248 -12.34 36.94 45.91
CA LYS A 248 -12.18 38.25 46.57
C LYS A 248 -13.43 38.66 47.35
N ILE A 249 -14.61 38.46 46.75
CA ILE A 249 -15.89 38.77 47.38
C ILE A 249 -16.16 37.84 48.57
N GLY A 250 -15.99 36.53 48.40
CA GLY A 250 -16.16 35.55 49.48
C GLY A 250 -15.18 35.77 50.63
N PHE A 251 -13.93 36.13 50.32
CA PHE A 251 -12.93 36.48 51.32
C PHE A 251 -13.30 37.75 52.11
N ALA A 252 -13.75 38.79 51.41
CA ALA A 252 -14.21 40.01 52.05
C ALA A 252 -15.42 39.75 52.97
N MET A 253 -16.38 38.92 52.54
CA MET A 253 -17.50 38.50 53.39
C MET A 253 -17.03 37.78 54.66
N ALA A 254 -16.09 36.84 54.53
CA ALA A 254 -15.52 36.12 55.67
C ALA A 254 -14.80 37.06 56.66
N LEU A 255 -14.02 38.02 56.14
CA LEU A 255 -13.34 39.03 56.94
C LEU A 255 -14.30 40.00 57.63
N PHE A 256 -15.40 40.39 56.98
CA PHE A 256 -16.43 41.22 57.62
C PHE A 256 -17.14 40.46 58.75
N GLN A 257 -17.39 39.16 58.55
CA GLN A 257 -18.04 38.31 59.56
C GLN A 257 -17.13 38.00 60.76
N GLU A 258 -15.80 38.00 60.59
CA GLU A 258 -14.83 37.92 61.69
C GLU A 258 -14.91 39.13 62.63
N GLY A 259 -15.28 40.31 62.11
CA GLY A 259 -15.62 41.49 62.91
C GLY A 259 -14.43 42.25 63.52
N SER A 260 -13.19 41.83 63.25
CA SER A 260 -12.00 42.56 63.70
C SER A 260 -11.80 43.86 62.89
N THR A 261 -11.23 44.89 63.51
CA THR A 261 -10.93 46.17 62.84
C THR A 261 -9.94 45.97 61.70
N GLU A 262 -8.94 45.10 61.88
CA GLU A 262 -7.92 44.78 60.88
C GLU A 262 -8.52 44.05 59.67
N SER A 263 -9.35 43.04 59.91
CA SER A 263 -10.04 42.25 58.89
C SER A 263 -10.99 43.12 58.06
N THR A 264 -11.68 44.05 58.71
CA THR A 264 -12.58 45.00 58.04
C THR A 264 -11.82 45.94 57.10
N VAL A 265 -10.68 46.49 57.53
CA VAL A 265 -9.82 47.34 56.68
C VAL A 265 -9.27 46.54 55.50
N ARG A 266 -8.84 45.29 55.75
CA ARG A 266 -8.33 44.39 54.72
C ARG A 266 -9.41 44.04 53.68
N ALA A 267 -10.64 43.77 54.13
CA ALA A 267 -11.78 43.50 53.25
C ALA A 267 -12.08 44.71 52.35
N ILE A 268 -12.11 45.92 52.92
CA ILE A 268 -12.33 47.18 52.19
C ILE A 268 -11.25 47.42 51.14
N ASN A 269 -9.98 47.15 51.45
CA ASN A 269 -8.88 47.33 50.49
C ASN A 269 -9.02 46.38 49.29
N ILE A 270 -9.39 45.13 49.55
CA ILE A 270 -9.54 44.10 48.51
C ILE A 270 -10.67 44.43 47.53
N ILE A 271 -11.82 44.87 48.04
CA ILE A 271 -12.97 45.22 47.20
C ILE A 271 -12.96 46.69 46.75
N GLY A 272 -12.11 47.53 47.34
CA GLY A 272 -12.08 48.97 47.15
C GLY A 272 -11.80 49.42 45.72
N ASN A 273 -11.08 48.60 44.95
CA ASN A 273 -10.76 48.88 43.54
C ASN A 273 -11.63 48.08 42.56
N MET A 274 -12.66 47.39 43.04
CA MET A 274 -13.56 46.58 42.21
C MET A 274 -14.83 47.37 41.88
N THR A 275 -15.30 47.26 40.64
CA THR A 275 -16.68 47.63 40.28
C THR A 275 -17.57 46.46 40.67
N LEU A 276 -18.57 46.67 41.53
CA LEU A 276 -19.42 45.59 42.07
C LEU A 276 -20.75 45.57 41.33
N SER A 277 -21.23 44.38 40.98
CA SER A 277 -22.59 44.24 40.46
C SER A 277 -23.60 44.38 41.60
N ARG A 278 -24.85 44.70 41.27
CA ARG A 278 -25.93 44.82 42.26
C ARG A 278 -26.08 43.56 43.13
N GLN A 279 -25.96 42.37 42.53
CA GLN A 279 -26.04 41.09 43.24
C GLN A 279 -24.84 40.84 44.18
N GLU A 280 -23.64 41.26 43.78
CA GLU A 280 -22.43 41.11 44.60
C GLU A 280 -22.45 42.07 45.79
N LEU A 281 -22.92 43.30 45.57
CA LEU A 281 -23.10 44.27 46.63
C LEU A 281 -24.16 43.80 47.64
N GLU A 282 -25.27 43.25 47.15
CA GLU A 282 -26.30 42.65 48.01
C GLU A 282 -25.75 41.47 48.83
N ARG A 283 -24.93 40.59 48.23
CA ARG A 283 -24.23 39.51 48.95
C ARG A 283 -23.30 40.07 50.03
N LEU A 284 -22.48 41.08 49.71
CA LEU A 284 -21.54 41.70 50.65
C LEU A 284 -22.25 42.40 51.80
N ASN A 285 -23.36 43.09 51.53
CA ASN A 285 -24.14 43.82 52.54
C ASN A 285 -24.74 42.91 53.62
N LYS A 286 -24.88 41.60 53.36
CA LYS A 286 -25.32 40.63 54.38
C LYS A 286 -24.34 40.48 55.54
N THR A 287 -23.05 40.69 55.28
CA THR A 287 -21.98 40.55 56.29
C THR A 287 -21.29 41.87 56.62
N MET A 288 -21.36 42.86 55.72
CA MET A 288 -20.68 44.14 55.87
C MET A 288 -21.39 45.03 56.92
N PRO A 289 -20.65 45.63 57.89
CA PRO A 289 -21.22 46.56 58.86
C PRO A 289 -21.86 47.79 58.21
N GLU A 290 -23.02 48.23 58.71
CA GLU A 290 -23.82 49.34 58.15
C GLU A 290 -23.01 50.64 57.92
N LYS A 291 -22.09 50.95 58.83
CA LYS A 291 -21.21 52.13 58.73
C LYS A 291 -20.37 52.17 57.44
N TYR A 292 -20.08 51.03 56.83
CA TYR A 292 -19.25 50.92 55.63
C TYR A 292 -20.06 50.67 54.35
N GLN A 293 -21.33 50.24 54.46
CA GLN A 293 -22.19 49.98 53.29
C GLN A 293 -22.39 51.23 52.42
N ARG A 294 -22.47 52.41 53.04
CA ARG A 294 -22.60 53.70 52.33
C ARG A 294 -21.41 54.01 51.42
N LEU A 295 -20.19 53.52 51.73
CA LEU A 295 -18.99 53.75 50.92
C LEU A 295 -19.05 53.10 49.53
N PHE A 296 -19.89 52.08 49.37
CA PHE A 296 -19.96 51.29 48.13
C PHE A 296 -21.27 51.48 47.35
N SER A 297 -22.28 52.13 47.95
CA SER A 297 -23.62 52.36 47.39
C SER A 297 -23.68 53.17 46.07
N GLY A 298 -22.61 53.88 45.70
CA GLY A 298 -22.51 54.68 44.47
C GLY A 298 -21.60 54.10 43.38
N ARG A 299 -21.14 52.85 43.53
CA ARG A 299 -20.17 52.18 42.62
C ARG A 299 -20.75 50.98 41.87
N GLU A 300 -22.07 50.92 41.78
CA GLU A 300 -22.78 49.90 41.01
C GLU A 300 -22.57 50.11 39.50
N ARG A 301 -22.50 49.02 38.76
CA ARG A 301 -22.40 49.00 37.29
C ARG A 301 -23.67 48.42 36.68
#